data_AF-A0A4Q1SI96-F1
#
_entry.id   AF-A0A4Q1SI96-F1
#
_cell.length_a   1.000
_cell.length_b   1.000
_cell.length_c   1.000
_cell.angle_alpha   90.00
_cell.angle_beta   90.00
_cell.angle_gamma   90.00
#
_symmetry.space_group_name_H-M   'P 1'
#
loop_
_entity.id
_entity.type
_entity.pdbx_description
1 polymer ?
#
loop_
_entity_poly.entity_id
_entity_poly.type
_entity_poly.pdbx_seq_one_letter_code
_entity_poly.pdbx_strand_id
1 'polypeptide(L)'
;MARNLYILAATLLLFSLISCGMVWMGNSDQPGLAGNGSLWKTIALFLLVGSLITALCGMMTAMFEQVERRNEEQRRRERAKRR
;
A
#
# COMPACT_ATOMS: atom_id res chain seq x y z
N MET A 1 12.11 8.17 -4.78
CA MET A 1 11.44 8.22 -3.45
C MET A 1 10.23 7.30 -3.35
N ALA A 2 9.64 6.87 -4.47
CA ALA A 2 8.48 5.98 -4.49
C ALA A 2 8.71 4.61 -3.80
N ARG A 3 9.96 4.13 -3.75
CA ARG A 3 10.31 2.83 -3.16
C ARG A 3 9.90 2.69 -1.70
N ASN A 4 10.05 3.75 -0.88
CA ASN A 4 9.66 3.71 0.53
C ASN A 4 8.13 3.66 0.70
N LEU A 5 7.38 4.34 -0.18
CA LEU A 5 5.91 4.30 -0.17
C LEU A 5 5.38 2.92 -0.57
N TYR A 6 6.02 2.22 -1.51
CA TYR A 6 5.66 0.83 -1.83
C TYR A 6 5.93 -0.14 -0.69
N ILE A 7 7.06 0.01 0.01
CA ILE A 7 7.37 -0.81 1.19
C ILE A 7 6.31 -0.58 2.28
N LEU A 8 5.94 0.69 2.51
CA LEU A 8 4.87 1.05 3.45
C LEU A 8 3.50 0.49 3.02
N ALA A 9 3.17 0.56 1.73
CA ALA A 9 1.93 -0.02 1.20
C ALA A 9 1.89 -1.54 1.37
N ALA A 10 3.00 -2.24 1.10
CA ALA A 10 3.12 -3.68 1.24
C ALA A 10 3.00 -4.12 2.71
N THR A 11 3.61 -3.40 3.65
CA THR A 11 3.48 -3.72 5.08
C THR A 11 2.06 -3.47 5.59
N LEU A 12 1.42 -2.36 5.21
CA LEU A 12 0.03 -2.07 5.56
C LEU A 12 -0.94 -3.12 4.99
N LEU A 13 -0.72 -3.56 3.74
CA LEU A 13 -1.54 -4.61 3.11
C LEU A 13 -1.37 -5.96 3.81
N LEU A 14 -0.14 -6.32 4.18
CA LEU A 14 0.15 -7.53 4.93
C LEU A 14 -0.52 -7.50 6.31
N PHE A 15 -0.45 -6.38 7.04
CA PHE A 15 -1.16 -6.21 8.30
C PHE A 15 -2.68 -6.27 8.14
N SER A 16 -3.23 -5.71 7.06
CA SER A 16 -4.66 -5.80 6.73
C SER A 16 -5.11 -7.24 6.51
N LEU A 17 -4.34 -8.03 5.73
CA LEU A 17 -4.62 -9.44 5.48
C LEU A 17 -4.56 -10.26 6.77
N ILE A 18 -3.56 -10.02 7.63
CA ILE A 18 -3.47 -10.67 8.95
C ILE A 18 -4.69 -10.33 9.81
N SER A 19 -5.09 -9.06 9.86
CA SER A 19 -6.26 -8.62 10.63
C SER A 19 -7.57 -9.22 10.09
N CYS A 20 -7.69 -9.39 8.77
CA CYS A 20 -8.81 -10.09 8.14
C CYS A 20 -8.81 -11.58 8.49
N GLY A 21 -7.64 -12.22 8.50
CA GLY A 21 -7.48 -13.62 8.93
C GLY A 21 -7.92 -13.87 10.37
N MET A 22 -7.74 -12.89 11.27
CA MET A 22 -8.24 -12.97 12.65
C MET A 22 -9.77 -13.02 12.75
N VAL A 23 -10.52 -12.61 11.72
CA VAL A 23 -11.99 -12.78 11.68
C VAL A 23 -12.37 -14.26 11.53
N TRP A 24 -11.53 -15.06 10.85
CA TRP A 24 -11.76 -16.49 10.63
C TRP A 24 -11.23 -17.35 11.78
N MET A 25 -10.29 -16.82 12.56
CA MET A 25 -9.86 -17.38 13.83
C MET A 25 -10.95 -17.12 14.88
N GLY A 26 -12.12 -17.76 14.68
CA GLY A 26 -13.26 -17.65 15.57
C GLY A 26 -12.86 -18.15 16.96
N ASN A 27 -12.85 -17.25 17.94
CA ASN A 27 -12.66 -17.60 19.34
C ASN A 27 -13.78 -18.58 19.77
N SER A 28 -13.43 -19.86 19.89
CA SER A 28 -14.32 -20.90 20.39
C SER A 28 -14.68 -20.73 21.88
N ASP A 29 -14.08 -19.74 22.56
CA ASP A 29 -14.09 -19.61 24.01
C ASP A 29 -15.17 -18.68 24.58
N GLN A 30 -15.87 -17.86 23.78
CA GLN A 30 -16.91 -16.94 24.30
C GLN A 30 -18.12 -16.77 23.34
N PRO A 31 -19.11 -17.67 23.42
CA PRO A 31 -20.29 -17.68 22.53
C PRO A 31 -21.32 -16.55 22.77
N GLY A 32 -20.97 -15.45 23.46
CA GLY A 32 -21.91 -14.39 23.86
C GLY A 32 -21.47 -12.94 23.62
N LEU A 33 -20.21 -12.67 23.25
CA LEU A 33 -19.74 -11.31 22.97
C LEU A 33 -19.75 -11.03 21.46
N ALA A 34 -20.90 -10.59 20.94
CA ALA A 34 -21.09 -10.16 19.56
C ALA A 34 -20.14 -9.01 19.12
N GLY A 35 -19.44 -8.37 20.07
CA GLY A 35 -18.51 -7.27 19.81
C GLY A 35 -17.19 -7.67 19.15
N ASN A 36 -16.61 -8.83 19.47
CA ASN A 36 -15.22 -9.13 19.06
C ASN A 36 -15.08 -9.32 17.55
N GLY A 37 -15.96 -10.09 16.91
CA GLY A 37 -15.91 -10.29 15.45
C GLY A 37 -16.13 -8.99 14.67
N SER A 38 -16.96 -8.07 15.20
CA SER A 38 -17.19 -6.77 14.59
C SER A 38 -15.95 -5.88 14.68
N LEU A 39 -15.23 -5.86 15.80
CA LEU A 39 -14.04 -5.02 15.98
C LEU A 39 -12.91 -5.40 15.01
N TRP A 40 -12.63 -6.70 14.86
CA TRP A 40 -11.61 -7.18 13.92
C TRP A 40 -11.94 -6.82 12.46
N LYS A 41 -13.23 -6.87 12.09
CA LYS A 41 -13.68 -6.42 10.76
C LYS A 41 -13.42 -4.94 10.54
N THR A 42 -13.71 -4.07 11.51
CA THR A 42 -13.47 -2.63 11.36
C THR A 42 -11.99 -2.32 11.26
N ILE A 43 -11.15 -2.94 12.09
CA ILE A 43 -9.69 -2.78 12.05
C ILE A 43 -9.13 -3.26 10.71
N ALA A 44 -9.56 -4.43 10.23
CA ALA A 44 -9.15 -4.97 8.94
C ALA A 44 -9.53 -4.02 7.79
N LEU A 45 -10.72 -3.42 7.84
CA LEU A 45 -11.22 -2.48 6.84
C LEU A 45 -10.43 -1.16 6.85
N PHE A 46 -10.13 -0.60 8.03
CA PHE A 46 -9.28 0.59 8.14
C PHE A 46 -7.86 0.33 7.62
N LEU A 47 -7.25 -0.81 7.97
CA LEU A 47 -5.93 -1.20 7.46
C LEU A 47 -5.96 -1.42 5.95
N LEU A 48 -7.02 -2.02 5.41
CA LEU A 48 -7.18 -2.24 3.97
C LEU A 48 -7.22 -0.91 3.23
N VAL A 49 -8.08 0.01 3.67
CA VAL A 49 -8.22 1.36 3.07
C VAL A 49 -6.89 2.13 3.18
N GLY A 50 -6.23 2.10 4.34
CA GLY A 50 -4.91 2.73 4.50
C GLY A 50 -3.84 2.15 3.57
N SER A 51 -3.85 0.83 3.36
CA SER A 51 -2.94 0.17 2.42
C SER A 51 -3.20 0.59 0.97
N LEU A 52 -4.47 0.70 0.58
CA LEU A 52 -4.88 1.06 -0.77
C LEU A 52 -4.51 2.52 -1.11
N ILE A 53 -4.75 3.45 -0.18
CA ILE A 53 -4.37 4.85 -0.32
C ILE A 53 -2.84 4.98 -0.46
N THR A 54 -2.10 4.27 0.39
CA THR A 54 -0.62 4.31 0.35
C THR A 54 -0.08 3.71 -0.95
N ALA A 55 -0.67 2.61 -1.43
CA ALA A 55 -0.33 2.02 -2.73
C ALA A 55 -0.59 2.98 -3.88
N LEU A 56 -1.72 3.70 -3.85
CA LEU A 56 -2.07 4.70 -4.85
C LEU A 56 -1.07 5.86 -4.87
N CYS A 57 -0.74 6.43 -3.70
CA CYS A 57 0.28 7.47 -3.58
C CYS A 57 1.66 7.00 -4.07
N GLY A 58 2.04 5.75 -3.78
CA GLY A 58 3.27 5.13 -4.28
C GLY A 58 3.28 5.03 -5.81
N MET A 59 2.18 4.58 -6.42
CA MET A 59 2.01 4.51 -7.87
C MET A 59 2.10 5.87 -8.55
N MET A 60 1.42 6.89 -8.01
CA MET A 60 1.50 8.25 -8.55
C MET A 60 2.94 8.78 -8.50
N THR A 61 3.64 8.59 -7.38
CA THR A 61 5.05 8.98 -7.24
C THR A 61 5.93 8.26 -8.25
N ALA A 62 5.70 6.96 -8.47
CA ALA A 62 6.46 6.17 -9.44
C ALA A 62 6.24 6.62 -10.88
N MET A 63 5.01 7.01 -11.24
CA MET A 63 4.68 7.54 -12.56
C MET A 63 5.42 8.85 -12.82
N PHE A 64 5.42 9.78 -11.85
CA PHE A 64 6.21 11.00 -11.97
C PHE A 64 7.71 10.72 -12.10
N GLU A 65 8.24 9.80 -11.30
CA GLU A 65 9.66 9.41 -11.35
C GLU A 65 10.03 8.72 -12.68
N GLN A 66 9.09 8.07 -13.35
CA GLN A 66 9.28 7.52 -14.70
C GLN A 66 9.26 8.61 -15.78
N VAL A 67 8.34 9.57 -15.68
CA VAL A 67 8.25 10.71 -16.60
C VAL A 67 9.50 11.59 -16.51
N GLU A 68 9.97 11.87 -15.30
CA GLU A 68 11.18 12.66 -15.07
C GLU A 68 12.41 11.97 -15.65
N ARG A 69 12.56 10.64 -15.45
CA ARG A 69 13.63 9.84 -16.07
C ARG A 69 13.61 9.92 -17.59
N ARG A 70 12.43 9.78 -18.22
CA ARG A 70 12.30 9.91 -19.69
C ARG A 70 12.71 11.29 -20.20
N ASN A 71 12.35 12.35 -19.46
CA ASN A 71 12.71 13.72 -19.80
C ASN A 71 14.23 13.96 -19.65
N GLU A 72 14.85 13.45 -18.58
CA GLU A 72 16.30 13.52 -18.42
C GLU A 72 17.06 12.77 -19.52
N GLU A 73 16.60 11.57 -19.90
CA GLU A 73 17.20 10.80 -20.99
C GLU A 73 17.12 11.54 -22.34
N GLN A 74 15.99 12.19 -22.64
CA GLN A 74 15.85 13.03 -23.83
C GLN A 74 16.85 14.20 -23.81
N ARG A 75 16.94 14.93 -22.70
CA ARG A 75 17.90 16.05 -22.54
C ARG A 75 19.35 15.58 -22.70
N ARG A 76 19.72 14.41 -22.17
CA ARG A 76 21.07 13.84 -22.33
C ARG A 76 21.36 13.51 -23.79
N ARG A 77 20.40 12.93 -24.52
CA ARG A 77 20.54 12.64 -25.96
C ARG A 77 20.68 13.90 -26.80
N GLU A 78 19.92 14.95 -26.49
CA GLU A 78 20.05 16.25 -27.17
C GLU A 78 21.42 16.89 -26.93
N ARG A 79 21.95 16.82 -25.70
CA ARG A 79 23.31 17.29 -25.38
C ARG A 79 24.38 16.47 -26.09
N ALA A 80 24.22 15.16 -26.18
CA ALA A 80 25.14 14.28 -26.90
C ALA A 80 25.16 14.55 -28.41
N LYS A 81 24.02 14.94 -29.01
CA LYS A 81 23.96 15.35 -30.43
C LYS A 81 24.57 16.73 -30.72
N ARG A 82 24.78 17.57 -29.69
CA ARG A 82 25.35 18.92 -29.82
C ARG A 82 26.88 18.96 -29.61
N ARG A 83 27.50 17.87 -29.19
CA ARG A 83 28.96 17.68 -29.15
C ARG A 83 29.40 16.86 -30.34
#